data_AF-A0AA89XA45-F1
#
_entry.id   AF-A0AA89XA45-F1
#
_cell.length_a   1.000
_cell.length_b   1.000
_cell.length_c   1.000
_cell.angle_alpha   90.00
_cell.angle_beta   90.00
_cell.angle_gamma   90.00
#
_symmetry.space_group_name_H-M   'P 1'
#
loop_
_entity.id
_entity.type
_entity.pdbx_description
1 polymer ?
#
loop_
_entity_poly.entity_id
_entity_poly.type
_entity_poly.pdbx_seq_one_letter_code
_entity_poly.pdbx_strand_id
1 'polypeptide(L)'
;MRWTLYCIVLGLCLCSGLAGLNAGIIFNPKNTVEFLPVWGSLGDWVAGLGTLFAVGVALDQSKRQQDRERANLKITVEHGTDLFSVRLLSNGLTPVTVLAVHMEFDDYESSINLATQSSGNIKLPQKLVLGDTLDLVDFRNTEFSHFGQKLAEPIIGRLSDSGVRPSDGNFGVNEAFFRR
;
A
#
# COMPACT_ATOMS: atom_id res chain seq x y z
N MET A 1 -12.58 -9.69 22.01
CA MET A 1 -12.94 -10.20 23.35
C MET A 1 -14.13 -11.15 23.37
N ARG A 2 -15.24 -10.89 22.67
CA ARG A 2 -16.39 -11.84 22.65
C ARG A 2 -16.04 -13.19 22.00
N TRP A 3 -15.34 -13.17 20.87
CA TRP A 3 -14.92 -14.37 20.14
C TRP A 3 -14.00 -15.31 20.92
N THR A 4 -13.06 -14.77 21.69
CA THR A 4 -12.14 -15.57 22.53
C THR A 4 -12.89 -16.32 23.63
N LEU A 5 -13.93 -15.72 24.20
CA LEU A 5 -14.80 -16.36 25.21
C LEU A 5 -15.58 -17.54 24.63
N TYR A 6 -16.13 -17.40 23.42
CA TYR A 6 -16.82 -18.50 22.74
C TYR A 6 -15.90 -19.69 22.45
N CYS A 7 -14.67 -19.44 21.97
CA CYS A 7 -13.69 -20.52 21.74
C CYS A 7 -13.34 -21.28 23.02
N ILE A 8 -13.16 -20.58 24.14
CA ILE A 8 -12.85 -21.19 25.44
C ILE A 8 -14.01 -22.06 25.93
N VAL A 9 -15.24 -21.56 25.86
CA VAL A 9 -16.43 -22.30 26.30
C VAL A 9 -16.65 -23.56 25.45
N LEU A 10 -16.45 -23.47 24.13
CA LEU A 10 -16.59 -24.60 23.21
C LEU A 10 -15.51 -25.66 23.47
N GLY A 11 -14.27 -25.24 23.73
CA GLY A 11 -13.18 -26.12 24.12
C GLY A 11 -13.44 -26.85 25.44
N LEU A 12 -13.90 -26.14 26.48
CA LEU A 12 -14.27 -26.75 27.77
C LEU A 12 -15.43 -27.75 27.63
N CYS A 13 -16.42 -27.44 26.79
CA CYS A 13 -17.53 -28.34 26.50
C CYS A 13 -17.03 -29.64 25.85
N LEU A 14 -16.17 -29.54 24.83
CA LEU A 14 -15.54 -30.70 24.18
C LEU A 14 -14.71 -31.54 25.15
N CYS A 15 -13.89 -30.90 26.00
CA CYS A 15 -13.11 -31.60 27.02
C CYS A 15 -13.99 -32.32 28.04
N SER A 16 -15.10 -31.69 28.48
CA SER A 16 -16.03 -32.30 29.43
C SER A 16 -16.79 -33.49 28.84
N GLY A 17 -17.17 -33.43 27.56
CA GLY A 17 -17.77 -34.54 26.83
C GLY A 17 -16.82 -35.73 26.68
N LEU A 18 -15.56 -35.48 26.32
CA LEU A 18 -14.52 -36.51 26.22
C LEU A 18 -14.19 -37.14 27.59
N ALA A 19 -14.14 -36.33 28.65
CA ALA A 19 -13.94 -36.83 30.02
C ALA A 19 -15.13 -37.67 30.51
N GLY A 20 -16.37 -37.26 30.21
CA GLY A 20 -17.57 -38.01 30.53
C GLY A 20 -17.66 -39.35 29.78
N LEU A 21 -17.23 -39.37 28.51
CA LEU A 21 -17.13 -40.59 27.72
C LEU A 21 -16.09 -41.56 28.30
N ASN A 22 -14.93 -41.06 28.73
CA ASN A 22 -13.90 -41.87 29.39
C ASN A 22 -14.40 -42.44 30.74
N ALA A 23 -15.05 -41.62 31.56
CA ALA A 23 -15.66 -42.08 32.81
C ALA A 23 -16.73 -43.16 32.57
N GLY A 24 -17.60 -42.99 31.58
CA GLY A 24 -18.64 -43.97 31.23
C GLY A 24 -18.07 -45.34 30.81
N ILE A 25 -16.96 -45.36 30.08
CA ILE A 25 -16.26 -46.59 29.68
C ILE A 25 -15.66 -47.30 30.91
N ILE A 26 -15.03 -46.56 31.83
CA ILE A 26 -14.44 -47.13 33.05
C ILE A 26 -15.51 -47.77 33.95
N PHE A 27 -16.69 -47.15 34.07
CA PHE A 27 -17.76 -47.64 34.95
C PHE A 27 -18.61 -48.79 34.35
N ASN A 28 -18.58 -49.03 33.04
CA ASN A 28 -19.33 -50.15 32.43
C ASN A 28 -18.57 -50.84 31.28
N PRO A 29 -17.53 -51.63 31.59
CA PRO A 29 -16.66 -52.26 30.59
C PRO A 29 -17.29 -53.43 29.84
N LYS A 30 -18.48 -53.92 30.25
CA LYS A 30 -19.10 -55.13 29.68
C LYS A 30 -19.93 -54.87 28.41
N ASN A 31 -20.41 -53.63 28.22
CA ASN A 31 -21.27 -53.25 27.09
C ASN A 31 -20.62 -52.23 26.14
N THR A 32 -19.42 -51.73 26.47
CA THR A 32 -18.64 -50.89 25.58
C THR A 32 -17.60 -51.74 24.88
N VAL A 33 -17.78 -51.93 23.57
CA VAL A 33 -16.76 -52.52 22.70
C VAL A 33 -15.48 -51.71 22.89
N GLU A 34 -14.33 -52.38 22.97
CA GLU A 34 -12.97 -51.87 23.24
C GLU A 34 -12.43 -50.89 22.17
N PHE A 35 -13.31 -50.10 21.54
CA PHE A 35 -12.94 -48.93 20.75
C PHE A 35 -12.58 -47.79 21.70
N LEU A 36 -11.50 -47.98 22.46
CA LEU A 36 -10.74 -46.86 22.99
C LEU A 36 -10.12 -46.18 21.76
N PRO A 37 -10.56 -44.97 21.35
CA PRO A 37 -9.76 -44.21 20.41
C PRO A 37 -8.38 -44.06 21.04
N VAL A 38 -7.33 -44.36 20.28
CA VAL A 38 -5.95 -44.16 20.75
C VAL A 38 -5.80 -42.68 21.05
N TRP A 39 -5.96 -42.30 22.33
CA TRP A 39 -6.02 -40.91 22.78
C TRP A 39 -4.76 -40.13 22.41
N GLY A 40 -3.62 -40.83 22.27
CA GLY A 40 -2.40 -40.28 21.70
C GLY A 40 -2.60 -39.75 20.28
N SER A 41 -3.22 -40.53 19.39
CA SER A 41 -3.47 -40.10 18.00
C SER A 41 -4.44 -38.93 17.93
N LEU A 42 -5.51 -38.91 18.72
CA LEU A 42 -6.44 -37.77 18.75
C LEU A 42 -5.75 -36.48 19.23
N GLY A 43 -4.90 -36.60 20.24
CA GLY A 43 -4.06 -35.49 20.74
C GLY A 43 -3.07 -34.99 19.69
N ASP A 44 -2.45 -35.90 18.94
CA ASP A 44 -1.49 -35.57 17.88
C ASP A 44 -2.13 -34.76 16.73
N TRP A 45 -3.37 -35.11 16.34
CA TRP A 45 -4.12 -34.34 15.34
C TRP A 45 -4.48 -32.94 15.83
N VAL A 46 -4.92 -32.80 17.07
CA VAL A 46 -5.25 -31.50 17.68
C VAL A 46 -3.99 -30.65 17.83
N ALA A 47 -2.88 -31.24 18.26
CA ALA A 47 -1.58 -30.56 18.34
C ALA A 47 -1.06 -30.14 16.96
N GLY A 48 -1.20 -30.99 15.94
CA GLY A 48 -0.83 -30.69 14.56
C GLY A 48 -1.63 -29.53 13.99
N LEU A 49 -2.96 -29.55 14.14
CA LEU A 49 -3.83 -28.45 13.70
C LEU A 49 -3.58 -27.15 14.47
N GLY A 50 -3.37 -27.23 15.79
CA GLY A 50 -3.03 -26.08 16.62
C GLY A 50 -1.71 -25.43 16.20
N THR A 51 -0.71 -26.25 15.87
CA THR A 51 0.60 -25.78 15.40
C THR A 51 0.49 -25.09 14.05
N LEU A 52 -0.23 -25.67 13.09
CA LEU A 52 -0.46 -25.03 11.78
C LEU A 52 -1.22 -23.71 11.92
N PHE A 53 -2.22 -23.64 12.80
CA PHE A 53 -2.95 -22.42 13.07
C PHE A 53 -2.04 -21.35 13.70
N ALA A 54 -1.21 -21.73 14.68
CA ALA A 54 -0.25 -20.82 15.31
C ALA A 54 0.75 -20.26 14.29
N VAL A 55 1.26 -21.10 13.39
CA VAL A 55 2.14 -20.65 12.28
C VAL A 55 1.40 -19.69 11.36
N GLY A 56 0.15 -19.98 10.99
CA GLY A 56 -0.66 -19.08 10.16
C GLY A 56 -0.85 -17.70 10.80
N VAL A 57 -1.14 -17.65 12.10
CA VAL A 57 -1.26 -16.41 12.86
C VAL A 57 0.09 -15.68 12.95
N ALA A 58 1.18 -16.40 13.18
CA ALA A 58 2.53 -15.83 13.21
C ALA A 58 2.90 -15.19 11.86
N LEU A 59 2.57 -15.85 10.75
CA LEU A 59 2.78 -15.30 9.40
C LEU A 59 1.91 -14.06 9.14
N ASP A 60 0.62 -14.07 9.53
CA ASP A 60 -0.25 -12.90 9.41
C ASP A 60 0.29 -11.71 10.23
N GLN A 61 0.74 -11.97 11.46
CA GLN A 61 1.35 -10.93 12.29
C GLN A 61 2.66 -10.42 11.68
N SER A 62 3.52 -11.30 11.19
CA SER A 62 4.76 -10.94 10.51
C SER A 62 4.48 -10.06 9.29
N LYS A 63 3.48 -10.42 8.47
CA LYS A 63 3.09 -9.64 7.30
C LYS A 63 2.59 -8.24 7.69
N ARG A 64 1.69 -8.16 8.68
CA ARG A 64 1.19 -6.86 9.18
C ARG A 64 2.30 -5.99 9.77
N GLN A 65 3.29 -6.61 10.41
CA GLN A 65 4.43 -5.90 10.96
C GLN A 65 5.32 -5.35 9.83
N GLN A 66 5.62 -6.16 8.81
CA GLN A 66 6.35 -5.71 7.62
C GLN A 66 5.63 -4.55 6.91
N ASP A 67 4.31 -4.64 6.75
CA ASP A 67 3.51 -3.58 6.12
C ASP A 67 3.55 -2.28 6.94
N ARG A 68 3.64 -2.36 8.28
CA ARG A 68 3.77 -1.20 9.17
C ARG A 68 5.17 -0.60 9.19
N GLU A 69 6.20 -1.43 9.06
CA GLU A 69 7.61 -1.02 9.03
C GLU A 69 8.03 -0.50 7.65
N ARG A 70 7.21 -0.72 6.61
CA ARG A 70 7.48 -0.20 5.28
C ARG A 70 7.39 1.32 5.26
N ALA A 71 8.41 1.95 4.68
CA ALA A 71 8.39 3.37 4.36
C ALA A 71 7.14 3.69 3.51
N ASN A 72 6.30 4.60 4.01
CA ASN A 72 5.07 5.00 3.33
C ASN A 72 5.08 6.51 3.11
N LEU A 73 5.27 6.91 1.86
CA LEU A 73 5.17 8.29 1.39
C LEU A 73 3.91 8.42 0.56
N LYS A 74 3.10 9.42 0.89
CA LYS A 74 1.94 9.83 0.11
C LYS A 74 2.30 11.08 -0.67
N ILE A 75 2.04 11.06 -1.97
CA ILE A 75 2.17 12.23 -2.84
C ILE A 75 0.78 12.84 -2.98
N THR A 76 0.64 14.11 -2.62
CA THR A 76 -0.57 14.89 -2.83
C THR A 76 -0.28 15.91 -3.92
N VAL A 77 -1.06 15.88 -4.99
CA VAL A 77 -0.99 16.85 -6.08
C VAL A 77 -2.27 17.67 -6.04
N GLU A 78 -2.15 18.95 -5.73
CA GLU A 78 -3.24 19.92 -5.80
C GLU A 78 -3.09 20.73 -7.09
N HIS A 79 -4.15 20.74 -7.88
CA HIS A 79 -4.20 21.51 -9.13
C HIS A 79 -5.48 22.35 -9.14
N GLY A 80 -5.32 23.61 -9.53
CA GLY A 80 -6.38 24.56 -9.79
C GLY A 80 -6.04 25.38 -11.03
N THR A 81 -6.88 26.36 -11.37
CA THR A 81 -6.71 27.17 -12.58
C THR A 81 -5.37 27.93 -12.60
N ASP A 82 -4.94 28.45 -11.43
CA ASP A 82 -3.71 29.23 -11.27
C ASP A 82 -2.79 28.69 -10.16
N LEU A 83 -3.03 27.46 -9.72
CA LEU A 83 -2.31 26.85 -8.61
C LEU A 83 -1.88 25.43 -8.99
N PHE A 84 -0.60 25.14 -8.83
CA PHE A 84 -0.09 23.78 -8.91
C PHE A 84 0.85 23.53 -7.73
N SER A 85 0.43 22.64 -6.84
CA SER A 85 1.20 22.29 -5.65
C SER A 85 1.41 20.79 -5.58
N VAL A 86 2.65 20.39 -5.33
CA VAL A 86 3.03 18.99 -5.12
C VAL A 86 3.63 18.88 -3.73
N ARG A 87 2.98 18.10 -2.87
CA ARG A 87 3.39 17.87 -1.49
C ARG A 87 3.67 16.39 -1.26
N LEU A 88 4.82 16.10 -0.66
CA LEU A 88 5.11 14.79 -0.08
C LEU A 88 4.72 14.80 1.40
N LEU A 89 4.05 13.73 1.83
CA LEU A 89 3.62 13.51 3.20
C LEU A 89 4.15 12.15 3.65
N SER A 90 4.88 12.12 4.76
CA SER A 90 5.32 10.87 5.37
C SER A 90 4.23 10.32 6.30
N ASN A 91 3.61 9.21 5.89
CA ASN A 91 2.57 8.52 6.65
C ASN A 91 3.08 7.25 7.37
N GLY A 92 4.31 6.83 7.06
CA GLY A 92 4.92 5.64 7.67
C GLY A 92 5.51 5.92 9.05
N LEU A 93 5.51 4.90 9.91
CA LEU A 93 6.22 4.94 11.21
C LEU A 93 7.74 5.02 11.00
N THR A 94 8.22 4.43 9.92
CA THR A 94 9.64 4.42 9.56
C THR A 94 10.02 5.73 8.86
N PRO A 95 11.05 6.45 9.33
CA PRO A 95 11.49 7.70 8.70
C PRO A 95 12.04 7.43 7.29
N VAL A 96 11.72 8.32 6.36
CA VAL A 96 12.10 8.19 4.95
C VAL A 96 13.07 9.30 4.59
N THR A 97 14.12 8.99 3.81
CA THR A 97 15.04 10.02 3.31
C THR A 97 14.76 10.25 1.83
N VAL A 98 14.32 11.47 1.49
CA VAL A 98 14.13 11.89 0.11
C VAL A 98 15.48 12.33 -0.43
N LEU A 99 16.00 11.57 -1.39
CA LEU A 99 17.30 11.84 -2.02
C LEU A 99 17.16 12.75 -3.25
N ALA A 100 16.16 12.48 -4.07
CA ALA A 100 15.88 13.21 -5.29
C ALA A 100 14.38 13.08 -5.62
N VAL A 101 13.86 14.02 -6.40
CA VAL A 101 12.47 14.03 -6.85
C VAL A 101 12.44 14.34 -8.33
N HIS A 102 11.87 13.41 -9.10
CA HIS A 102 11.77 13.52 -10.54
C HIS A 102 10.30 13.41 -10.97
N MET A 103 9.93 14.21 -11.96
CA MET A 103 8.69 14.06 -12.72
C MET A 103 9.05 13.41 -14.05
N GLU A 104 8.46 12.26 -14.33
CA GLU A 104 8.69 11.49 -15.56
C GLU A 104 7.42 11.53 -16.43
N PHE A 105 7.61 11.64 -17.73
CA PHE A 105 6.55 11.60 -18.72
C PHE A 105 6.66 10.32 -19.54
N ASP A 106 5.72 9.39 -19.31
CA ASP A 106 5.72 8.05 -19.93
C ASP A 106 5.87 8.09 -21.46
N ASP A 107 5.25 9.06 -22.12
CA ASP A 107 5.22 9.15 -23.59
C ASP A 107 6.51 9.72 -24.21
N TYR A 108 7.40 10.35 -23.42
CA TYR A 108 8.46 11.19 -23.98
C TYR A 108 9.88 10.92 -23.48
N GLU A 109 10.11 9.91 -22.62
CA GLU A 109 11.39 9.60 -21.97
C GLU A 109 12.09 10.85 -21.37
N SER A 110 11.29 11.86 -21.01
CA SER A 110 11.78 13.10 -20.42
C SER A 110 11.52 13.05 -18.92
N SER A 111 12.58 13.33 -18.15
CA SER A 111 12.48 13.52 -16.71
C SER A 111 12.91 14.92 -16.33
N ILE A 112 12.12 15.55 -15.47
CA ILE A 112 12.42 16.88 -14.92
C ILE A 112 12.69 16.71 -13.44
N ASN A 113 13.84 17.21 -12.99
CA ASN A 113 14.16 17.26 -11.57
C ASN A 113 13.32 18.36 -10.91
N LEU A 114 12.41 17.97 -10.02
CA LEU A 114 11.53 18.92 -9.33
C LEU A 114 12.27 19.73 -8.27
N ALA A 115 13.40 19.24 -7.75
CA ALA A 115 14.19 19.98 -6.76
C ALA A 115 14.81 21.26 -7.33
N THR A 116 15.13 21.30 -8.63
CA THR A 116 15.67 22.50 -9.29
C THR A 116 14.59 23.49 -9.72
N GLN A 117 13.35 23.02 -9.86
CA GLN A 117 12.21 23.84 -10.25
C GLN A 117 11.37 24.30 -9.05
N SER A 118 11.73 23.90 -7.84
CA SER A 118 11.01 24.31 -6.65
C SER A 118 11.09 25.82 -6.44
N SER A 119 9.96 26.47 -6.19
CA SER A 119 9.91 27.85 -5.71
C SER A 119 10.48 27.98 -4.28
N GLY A 120 10.63 26.86 -3.56
CA GLY A 120 11.27 26.77 -2.26
C GLY A 120 12.74 26.36 -2.35
N ASN A 121 13.58 26.86 -1.43
CA ASN A 121 14.99 26.47 -1.33
C ASN A 121 15.12 25.07 -0.71
N ILE A 122 14.61 24.04 -1.41
CA ILE A 122 14.61 22.66 -0.95
C ILE A 122 16.05 22.14 -0.99
N LYS A 123 16.54 21.73 0.18
CA LYS A 123 17.86 21.09 0.32
C LYS A 123 17.67 19.58 0.41
N LEU A 124 17.91 18.89 -0.70
CA LEU A 124 18.02 17.44 -0.72
C LEU A 124 19.49 17.03 -0.50
N PRO A 125 19.77 15.89 0.18
CA PRO A 125 18.81 14.94 0.74
C PRO A 125 18.16 15.42 2.04
N GLN A 126 16.87 15.12 2.23
CA GLN A 126 16.11 15.49 3.43
C GLN A 126 15.43 14.27 4.06
N LYS A 127 15.58 14.13 5.38
CA LYS A 127 14.91 13.10 6.17
C LYS A 127 13.52 13.60 6.62
N LEU A 128 12.50 12.79 6.40
CA LEU A 128 11.11 13.01 6.79
C LEU A 128 10.71 11.97 7.85
N VAL A 129 10.15 12.44 8.96
CA VAL A 129 9.58 11.65 10.05
C VAL A 129 8.05 11.56 9.86
N LEU A 130 7.38 10.68 10.61
CA LEU A 130 5.92 10.56 10.56
C LEU A 130 5.25 11.92 10.78
N GLY A 131 4.37 12.30 9.84
CA GLY A 131 3.65 13.57 9.86
C GLY A 131 4.41 14.74 9.23
N ASP A 132 5.69 14.57 8.89
CA ASP A 132 6.43 15.61 8.17
C ASP A 132 5.86 15.77 6.76
N THR A 133 5.85 17.03 6.33
CA THR A 133 5.46 17.43 4.98
C THR A 133 6.65 18.08 4.29
N LEU A 134 6.83 17.75 3.02
CA LEU A 134 7.78 18.38 2.13
C LEU A 134 7.04 18.93 0.93
N ASP A 135 6.89 20.24 0.90
CA ASP A 135 6.37 20.96 -0.26
C ASP A 135 7.45 20.97 -1.33
N LEU A 136 7.21 20.24 -2.42
CA LEU A 136 8.16 20.13 -3.52
C LEU A 136 8.06 21.32 -4.46
N VAL A 137 6.83 21.72 -4.75
CA VAL A 137 6.51 22.77 -5.71
C VAL A 137 5.24 23.45 -5.22
N ASP A 138 5.23 24.78 -5.20
CA ASP A 138 4.02 25.60 -5.03
C ASP A 138 4.08 26.73 -6.07
N PHE A 139 3.62 26.43 -7.29
CA PHE A 139 3.56 27.44 -8.35
C PHE A 139 2.25 28.20 -8.25
N ARG A 140 2.36 29.53 -8.24
CA ARG A 140 1.22 30.45 -8.28
C ARG A 140 1.25 31.27 -9.55
N ASN A 141 0.13 31.33 -10.24
CA ASN A 141 -0.15 32.21 -11.36
C ASN A 141 0.97 32.21 -12.44
N THR A 142 1.83 33.23 -12.45
CA THR A 142 2.89 33.41 -13.47
C THR A 142 3.98 32.35 -13.42
N GLU A 143 4.25 31.77 -12.26
CA GLU A 143 5.23 30.67 -12.15
C GLU A 143 4.69 29.39 -12.79
N PHE A 144 3.37 29.17 -12.69
CA PHE A 144 2.73 28.01 -13.27
C PHE A 144 2.72 28.07 -14.81
N SER A 145 2.43 29.24 -15.39
CA SER A 145 2.46 29.40 -16.85
C SER A 145 3.88 29.24 -17.41
N HIS A 146 4.89 29.78 -16.74
CA HIS A 146 6.29 29.61 -17.14
C HIS A 146 6.78 28.17 -16.96
N PHE A 147 6.35 27.48 -15.90
CA PHE A 147 6.61 26.05 -15.72
C PHE A 147 5.92 25.21 -16.81
N GLY A 148 4.66 25.50 -17.11
CA GLY A 148 3.92 24.86 -18.19
C GLY A 148 4.59 25.08 -19.55
N GLN A 149 5.13 26.26 -19.80
CA GLN A 149 5.89 26.54 -21.02
C GLN A 149 7.20 25.72 -21.07
N LYS A 150 7.98 25.67 -19.99
CA LYS A 150 9.19 24.82 -19.91
C LYS A 150 8.88 23.33 -20.06
N LEU A 151 7.74 22.89 -19.55
CA LEU A 151 7.25 21.52 -19.73
C LEU A 151 6.89 21.23 -21.19
N ALA A 152 6.21 22.18 -21.84
CA ALA A 152 5.74 22.03 -23.21
C ALA A 152 6.88 22.20 -24.23
N GLU A 153 7.90 22.99 -23.95
CA GLU A 153 9.01 23.30 -24.86
C GLU A 153 9.69 22.08 -25.52
N PRO A 154 10.11 21.03 -24.78
CA PRO A 154 10.67 19.83 -25.41
C PRO A 154 9.66 19.06 -26.26
N ILE A 155 8.38 19.07 -25.89
CA ILE A 155 7.31 18.42 -26.65
C ILE A 155 7.03 19.20 -27.94
N ILE A 156 6.94 20.53 -27.84
CA ILE A 156 6.75 21.44 -28.98
C ILE A 156 7.93 21.34 -29.95
N GLY A 157 9.16 21.26 -29.46
CA GLY A 157 10.35 21.06 -30.29
C GLY A 157 10.24 19.78 -31.14
N ARG A 158 9.89 18.64 -30.52
CA ARG A 158 9.70 17.36 -31.24
C ARG A 158 8.49 17.37 -32.18
N LEU A 159 7.40 18.03 -31.79
CA LEU A 159 6.25 18.23 -32.67
C LEU A 159 6.63 19.07 -33.89
N SER A 160 7.45 20.10 -33.71
CA SER A 160 7.98 20.91 -34.82
C SER A 160 8.87 20.08 -35.75
N ASP A 161 9.76 19.25 -35.19
CA ASP A 161 10.64 18.34 -35.94
C ASP A 161 9.84 17.31 -36.75
N SER A 162 8.69 16.87 -36.24
CA SER A 162 7.76 15.98 -36.95
C SER A 162 6.84 16.71 -37.96
N GLY A 163 7.06 18.01 -38.19
CA GLY A 163 6.32 18.82 -39.16
C GLY A 163 4.98 19.35 -38.63
N VAL A 164 4.66 19.13 -37.36
CA VAL A 164 3.47 19.66 -36.70
C VAL A 164 3.75 21.09 -36.28
N ARG A 165 3.16 22.06 -36.98
CA ARG A 165 3.25 23.48 -36.63
C ARG A 165 2.06 23.89 -35.77
N PRO A 166 2.26 24.76 -34.75
CA PRO A 166 1.15 25.34 -34.03
C PRO A 166 0.23 26.05 -35.03
N SER A 167 -1.07 25.74 -34.98
CA SER A 167 -2.07 26.40 -35.82
C SER A 167 -2.13 27.87 -35.43
N ASP A 168 -1.82 28.75 -36.39
CA ASP A 168 -1.97 30.19 -36.25
C ASP A 168 -3.45 30.53 -36.05
N GLY A 169 -3.92 30.49 -34.80
CA GLY A 169 -5.18 31.10 -34.35
C GLY A 169 -6.48 30.56 -34.94
N ASN A 170 -6.46 29.54 -35.81
CA ASN A 170 -7.69 28.94 -36.34
C ASN A 170 -7.93 27.61 -35.62
N PHE A 171 -9.02 27.54 -34.85
CA PHE A 171 -9.50 26.37 -34.13
C PHE A 171 -9.98 25.27 -35.08
N GLY A 172 -9.09 24.77 -35.94
CA GLY A 172 -9.32 23.58 -36.74
C GLY A 172 -9.12 22.36 -35.85
N VAL A 173 -10.23 21.86 -35.29
CA VAL A 173 -10.27 20.53 -34.68
C VAL A 173 -9.72 19.55 -35.72
N ASN A 174 -8.69 18.78 -35.34
CA ASN A 174 -8.11 17.79 -36.24
C ASN A 174 -9.14 16.67 -36.47
N GLU A 175 -9.94 16.80 -37.52
CA GLU A 175 -11.00 15.84 -37.88
C GLU A 175 -10.47 14.42 -38.09
N ALA A 176 -9.18 14.25 -38.41
CA ALA A 176 -8.58 12.93 -38.56
C ALA A 176 -8.55 12.15 -37.23
N PHE A 177 -8.51 12.84 -36.09
CA PHE A 177 -8.59 12.22 -34.76
C PHE A 177 -9.99 11.65 -34.45
N PHE A 178 -11.04 12.18 -35.10
CA PHE A 178 -12.44 11.80 -34.86
C PHE A 178 -13.02 10.83 -35.90
N ARG A 179 -12.24 10.42 -36.92
CA ARG A 179 -12.67 9.47 -37.96
C ARG A 179 -12.10 8.06 -37.79
N ARG A 180 -11.96 7.59 -36.55
CA ARG A 180 -11.74 6.17 -36.27
C ARG A 180 -13.02 5.48 -35.83
#